data_AF-A0A2N7LH84-F1
#
_entry.id   AF-A0A2N7LH84-F1
#
_cell.length_a   1.000
_cell.length_b   1.000
_cell.length_c   1.000
_cell.angle_alpha   90.00
_cell.angle_beta   90.00
_cell.angle_gamma   90.00
#
_symmetry.space_group_name_H-M   'P 1'
#
loop_
_entity.id
_entity.type
_entity.pdbx_description
1 polymer ?
#
loop_
_entity_poly.entity_id
_entity_poly.type
_entity_poly.pdbx_seq_one_letter_code
_entity_poly.pdbx_strand_id
1 'polypeptide(L)'
;MVLNAGSIIYNNSKSRDKIKELHQLTPKSRYELSSGNATILGIKEEGILGELHTCLSKHRPVSGRRPKGADVLGVDLVVGGLYTFDLSVSDGEIFNFVLRKKRFETIDGWVTPSFAVNCELELLNKL
;
A
#
# COMPACT_ATOMS: atom_id res chain seq x y z
N MET A 1 -31.06 -12.60 6.97
CA MET A 1 -30.79 -12.26 5.55
C MET A 1 -29.55 -11.38 5.54
N VAL A 2 -28.38 -11.97 5.30
CA VAL A 2 -27.09 -11.26 5.39
C VAL A 2 -26.75 -10.78 3.99
N LEU A 3 -26.78 -9.47 3.78
CA LEU A 3 -26.36 -8.83 2.53
C LEU A 3 -24.83 -8.91 2.46
N ASN A 4 -24.36 -9.83 1.62
CA ASN A 4 -22.97 -9.88 1.16
C ASN A 4 -22.71 -8.64 0.31
N ALA A 5 -22.09 -7.61 0.90
CA ALA A 5 -21.54 -6.48 0.15
C ALA A 5 -20.22 -6.93 -0.50
N GLY A 6 -20.33 -7.61 -1.64
CA GLY A 6 -19.19 -7.90 -2.50
C GLY A 6 -18.60 -6.61 -3.01
N SER A 7 -17.39 -6.27 -2.56
CA SER A 7 -16.59 -5.19 -3.14
C SER A 7 -16.33 -5.49 -4.61
N ILE A 8 -16.99 -4.76 -5.51
CA ILE A 8 -16.75 -4.86 -6.96
C ILE A 8 -15.38 -4.25 -7.24
N ILE A 9 -14.38 -5.10 -7.45
CA ILE A 9 -13.04 -4.70 -7.89
C ILE A 9 -13.10 -4.46 -9.39
N TYR A 10 -13.22 -3.19 -9.79
CA TYR A 10 -13.12 -2.78 -11.20
C TYR A 10 -11.67 -2.93 -11.69
N ASN A 11 -11.34 -4.12 -12.20
CA ASN A 11 -10.05 -4.40 -12.83
C ASN A 11 -10.06 -3.93 -14.30
N ASN A 12 -10.06 -2.61 -14.52
CA ASN A 12 -10.01 -2.01 -15.86
C ASN A 12 -8.54 -1.85 -16.30
N SER A 13 -8.17 -2.08 -17.56
CA SER A 13 -6.77 -1.95 -18.03
C SER A 13 -6.15 -0.56 -17.74
N LYS A 14 -6.98 0.48 -17.65
CA LYS A 14 -6.60 1.84 -17.23
C LYS A 14 -6.22 1.96 -15.74
N SER A 15 -6.58 0.99 -14.91
CA SER A 15 -6.27 1.00 -13.46
C SER A 15 -4.78 0.81 -13.21
N ARG A 16 -4.08 0.10 -14.09
CA ARG A 16 -2.61 -0.03 -14.02
C ARG A 16 -1.92 1.32 -14.21
N ASP A 17 -2.40 2.16 -15.13
CA ASP A 17 -1.83 3.50 -15.36
C ASP A 17 -1.97 4.44 -14.16
N LYS A 18 -2.92 4.16 -13.26
CA LYS A 18 -3.08 4.92 -12.01
C LYS A 18 -1.89 4.80 -11.07
N ILE A 19 -0.99 3.83 -11.27
CA ILE A 19 0.26 3.75 -10.52
C ILE A 19 1.15 4.99 -10.69
N LYS A 20 0.99 5.74 -11.80
CA LYS A 20 1.67 7.03 -12.01
C LYS A 20 1.30 8.07 -10.95
N GLU A 21 0.18 7.90 -10.23
CA GLU A 21 -0.18 8.79 -9.11
C GLU A 21 0.74 8.60 -7.89
N LEU A 22 1.58 7.56 -7.85
CA LEU A 22 2.68 7.47 -6.86
C LEU A 22 3.63 8.68 -6.94
N HIS A 23 3.75 9.32 -8.11
CA HIS A 23 4.53 10.56 -8.28
C HIS A 23 3.89 11.79 -7.64
N GLN A 24 2.62 11.73 -7.25
CA GLN A 24 1.96 12.78 -6.46
C GLN A 24 2.36 12.70 -4.98
N LEU A 25 2.94 11.58 -4.57
CA LEU A 25 3.52 11.39 -3.24
C LEU A 25 5.01 11.69 -3.27
N THR A 26 5.55 12.03 -2.10
CA THR A 26 6.96 12.32 -1.91
C THR A 26 7.46 11.55 -0.68
N PRO A 27 8.78 11.44 -0.47
CA PRO A 27 9.33 10.93 0.79
C PRO A 27 8.82 11.68 2.04
N LYS A 28 8.36 12.93 1.90
CA LYS A 28 7.81 13.73 3.01
C LYS A 28 6.30 13.56 3.21
N SER A 29 5.62 12.78 2.35
CA SER A 29 4.19 12.52 2.50
C SER A 29 3.91 11.81 3.81
N ARG A 30 2.96 12.34 4.59
CA ARG A 30 2.58 11.77 5.87
C ARG A 30 1.81 10.47 5.68
N TYR A 31 2.12 9.48 6.51
CA TYR A 31 1.34 8.26 6.61
C TYR A 31 0.64 8.14 7.96
N GLU A 32 -0.42 7.34 7.96
CA GLU A 32 -1.17 6.89 9.13
C GLU A 32 -1.44 5.38 9.01
N LEU A 33 -1.41 4.71 10.15
CA LEU A 33 -1.58 3.27 10.34
C LEU A 33 -2.51 3.03 11.52
N SER A 34 -3.27 1.94 11.50
CA SER A 34 -4.04 1.55 12.69
C SER A 34 -3.10 1.16 13.84
N SER A 35 -3.48 1.49 15.08
CA SER A 35 -2.70 1.16 16.27
C SER A 35 -2.38 -0.34 16.39
N GLY A 36 -3.31 -1.20 15.98
CA GLY A 36 -3.11 -2.65 15.93
C GLY A 36 -1.99 -3.05 14.98
N ASN A 37 -2.01 -2.56 13.74
CA ASN A 37 -0.97 -2.88 12.75
C ASN A 37 0.39 -2.29 13.15
N ALA A 38 0.40 -1.06 13.67
CA ALA A 38 1.62 -0.41 14.16
C ALA A 38 2.29 -1.23 15.28
N THR A 39 1.50 -1.70 16.25
CA THR A 39 1.98 -2.53 17.36
C THR A 39 2.53 -3.87 16.88
N ILE A 40 1.80 -4.57 16.00
CA ILE A 40 2.20 -5.88 15.46
C ILE A 40 3.51 -5.78 14.68
N LEU A 41 3.68 -4.71 13.90
CA LEU A 41 4.84 -4.53 13.03
C LEU A 41 6.01 -3.80 13.71
N GLY A 42 5.84 -3.30 14.94
CA GLY A 42 6.87 -2.54 15.65
C GLY A 42 7.23 -1.21 14.98
N ILE A 43 6.28 -0.57 14.27
CA ILE A 43 6.47 0.71 13.61
C ILE A 43 5.56 1.79 14.22
N LYS A 44 5.82 3.06 13.92
CA LYS A 44 5.00 4.18 14.41
C LYS A 44 3.64 4.18 13.72
N GLU A 45 2.60 4.62 14.43
CA GLU A 45 1.25 4.81 13.87
C GLU A 45 1.20 5.92 12.81
N GLU A 46 2.02 6.95 12.99
CA GLU A 46 2.11 8.08 12.07
C GLU A 46 3.57 8.44 11.80
N GLY A 47 3.81 9.04 10.64
CA GLY A 47 5.16 9.42 10.22
C GLY A 47 5.20 9.92 8.78
N ILE A 48 6.35 9.74 8.13
CA ILE A 48 6.56 10.05 6.72
C ILE A 48 6.98 8.82 5.94
N LEU A 49 6.63 8.76 4.65
CA LEU A 49 6.99 7.64 3.78
C LEU A 49 8.51 7.41 3.73
N GLY A 50 9.30 8.49 3.71
CA GLY A 50 10.74 8.39 3.65
C GLY A 50 11.26 7.64 2.42
N GLU A 51 12.34 6.90 2.60
CA GLU A 51 12.96 6.04 1.59
C GLU A 51 12.02 4.94 1.10
N LEU A 52 10.95 4.61 1.83
CA LEU A 52 9.96 3.64 1.37
C LEU A 52 9.32 4.10 0.05
N HIS A 53 9.08 5.40 -0.12
CA HIS A 53 8.55 5.95 -1.38
C HIS A 53 9.46 5.64 -2.58
N THR A 54 10.76 5.84 -2.41
CA THR A 54 11.77 5.51 -3.42
C THR A 54 11.78 4.03 -3.73
N CYS A 55 11.65 3.17 -2.72
CA CYS A 55 11.60 1.73 -2.91
C CYS A 55 10.32 1.28 -3.66
N LEU A 56 9.15 1.79 -3.26
CA LEU A 56 7.88 1.50 -3.92
C LEU A 56 7.85 1.96 -5.39
N SER A 57 8.59 3.02 -5.71
CA SER A 57 8.73 3.51 -7.09
C SER A 57 9.47 2.53 -8.01
N LYS A 58 10.23 1.57 -7.45
CA LYS A 58 10.94 0.51 -8.18
C LYS A 58 10.09 -0.76 -8.36
N HIS A 59 8.77 -0.63 -8.27
CA HIS A 59 7.85 -1.75 -8.40
C HIS A 59 7.95 -2.45 -9.76
N ARG A 60 7.54 -3.71 -9.79
CA ARG A 60 7.46 -4.54 -10.99
C ARG A 60 6.10 -5.24 -11.08
N PRO A 61 5.69 -5.75 -12.26
CA PRO A 61 4.52 -6.61 -12.37
C PRO A 61 4.67 -7.86 -11.48
N VAL A 62 3.56 -8.35 -10.92
CA VAL A 62 3.55 -9.56 -10.09
C VAL A 62 3.79 -10.78 -11.00
N SER A 63 5.02 -11.28 -11.05
CA SER A 63 5.33 -12.59 -11.60
C SER A 63 6.19 -13.41 -10.61
N GLY A 64 5.77 -14.65 -10.36
CA GLY A 64 6.61 -15.70 -9.75
C GLY A 64 7.14 -15.43 -8.34
N ARG A 65 6.36 -14.86 -7.42
CA ARG A 65 6.87 -14.45 -6.11
C ARG A 65 6.77 -15.47 -5.00
N ARG A 66 7.77 -15.44 -4.12
CA ARG A 66 7.79 -16.11 -2.81
C ARG A 66 8.11 -15.05 -1.75
N PRO A 67 7.27 -14.86 -0.72
CA PRO A 67 7.59 -13.98 0.39
C PRO A 67 8.80 -14.50 1.17
N LYS A 68 9.51 -13.59 1.83
CA LYS A 68 10.54 -13.93 2.81
C LYS A 68 9.83 -14.32 4.11
N GLY A 69 9.53 -15.60 4.28
CA GLY A 69 8.85 -16.13 5.48
C GLY A 69 7.51 -16.81 5.19
N ALA A 70 6.91 -17.39 6.23
CA ALA A 70 5.66 -18.15 6.15
C ALA A 70 4.42 -17.29 6.45
N ASP A 71 4.56 -16.28 7.32
CA ASP A 71 3.45 -15.47 7.81
C ASP A 71 3.32 -14.18 7.00
N VAL A 72 2.14 -14.00 6.40
CA VAL A 72 1.81 -12.82 5.59
C VAL A 72 0.77 -11.98 6.33
N LEU A 73 1.09 -10.71 6.54
CA LEU A 73 0.18 -9.73 7.12
C LEU A 73 -0.29 -8.73 6.06
N GLY A 74 -1.60 -8.48 6.00
CA GLY A 74 -2.19 -7.42 5.20
C GLY A 74 -2.27 -6.12 6.00
N VAL A 75 -1.79 -5.02 5.43
CA VAL A 75 -1.62 -3.75 6.15
C VAL A 75 -2.09 -2.58 5.29
N ASP A 76 -3.05 -1.81 5.79
CA ASP A 76 -3.49 -0.58 5.14
C ASP A 76 -2.69 0.61 5.69
N LEU A 77 -1.96 1.29 4.81
CA LEU A 77 -1.19 2.51 5.09
C LEU A 77 -1.86 3.69 4.38
N VAL A 78 -2.51 4.57 5.15
CA VAL A 78 -3.14 5.78 4.60
C VAL A 78 -2.08 6.85 4.40
N VAL A 79 -2.05 7.49 3.24
CA VAL A 79 -1.03 8.50 2.92
C VAL A 79 -1.67 9.76 2.36
N GLY A 80 -1.33 10.90 2.96
CA GLY A 80 -1.82 12.22 2.56
C GLY A 80 -3.35 12.36 2.61
N GLY A 81 -4.03 11.56 3.45
CA GLY A 81 -5.49 11.57 3.63
C GLY A 81 -6.31 11.15 2.40
N LEU A 82 -5.67 10.74 1.31
CA LEU A 82 -6.33 10.50 0.02
C LEU A 82 -6.00 9.12 -0.57
N TYR A 83 -4.78 8.64 -0.31
CA TYR A 83 -4.30 7.36 -0.83
C TYR A 83 -4.26 6.31 0.28
N THR A 84 -4.44 5.06 -0.09
CA THR A 84 -4.19 3.90 0.77
C THR A 84 -3.29 2.96 0.01
N PHE A 85 -2.19 2.55 0.64
CA PHE A 85 -1.42 1.40 0.21
C PHE A 85 -1.92 0.17 0.97
N ASP A 86 -2.50 -0.78 0.25
CA ASP A 86 -2.82 -2.09 0.80
C ASP A 86 -1.54 -2.94 0.62
N LEU A 87 -0.76 -3.10 1.69
CA LEU A 87 0.55 -3.75 1.70
C LEU A 87 0.40 -5.22 2.10
N SER A 88 1.19 -6.09 1.49
CA SER A 88 1.46 -7.42 2.06
C SER A 88 2.87 -7.46 2.62
N VAL A 89 2.97 -7.81 3.91
CA VAL A 89 4.21 -7.80 4.68
C VAL A 89 4.53 -9.21 5.17
N SER A 90 5.80 -9.59 5.12
CA SER A 90 6.32 -10.82 5.74
C SER A 90 7.71 -10.52 6.29
N ASP A 91 7.96 -10.85 7.56
CA ASP A 91 9.27 -10.64 8.21
C ASP A 91 9.84 -9.21 8.04
N GLY A 92 8.99 -8.19 8.22
CA GLY A 92 9.36 -6.78 8.04
C GLY A 92 9.49 -6.30 6.59
N GLU A 93 9.45 -7.22 5.61
CA GLU A 93 9.53 -6.90 4.18
C GLU A 93 8.13 -6.75 3.58
N ILE A 94 7.84 -5.60 2.97
CA ILE A 94 6.74 -5.42 2.04
C ILE A 94 7.10 -6.15 0.74
N PHE A 95 6.39 -7.24 0.48
CA PHE A 95 6.59 -8.07 -0.71
C PHE A 95 5.46 -7.92 -1.73
N ASN A 96 4.48 -7.05 -1.55
CA ASN A 96 3.65 -6.49 -2.62
C ASN A 96 2.84 -5.31 -2.08
N PHE A 97 2.27 -4.52 -2.97
CA PHE A 97 1.26 -3.53 -2.59
C PHE A 97 0.21 -3.34 -3.67
N VAL A 98 -0.93 -2.80 -3.27
CA VAL A 98 -1.94 -2.20 -4.13
C VAL A 98 -2.05 -0.73 -3.75
N LEU A 99 -2.16 0.16 -4.74
CA LEU A 99 -2.46 1.57 -4.50
C LEU A 99 -3.93 1.83 -4.75
N ARG A 100 -4.59 2.45 -3.78
CA ARG A 100 -5.98 2.88 -3.85
C ARG A 100 -6.08 4.36 -3.61
N LYS A 101 -7.03 5.02 -4.29
CA LYS A 101 -7.44 6.40 -4.02
C LYS A 101 -8.87 6.37 -3.52
N LYS A 102 -9.10 6.75 -2.26
CA LYS A 102 -10.44 6.91 -1.69
C LYS A 102 -10.85 8.37 -1.85
N ARG A 103 -11.95 8.64 -2.55
CA ARG A 103 -12.73 9.86 -2.32
C ARG A 103 -13.97 9.48 -1.53
N PHE A 104 -14.21 10.17 -0.41
CA PHE A 104 -15.54 10.21 0.17
C PHE A 104 -16.47 10.90 -0.84
N GLU A 105 -17.63 10.28 -1.09
CA GLU A 105 -18.80 10.84 -1.80
C GLU A 105 -18.84 10.89 -3.35
N THR A 106 -17.86 10.38 -4.10
CA THR A 106 -18.02 10.28 -5.59
C THR A 106 -17.53 8.95 -6.18
N ILE A 107 -18.13 8.59 -7.32
CA ILE A 107 -17.99 7.32 -8.08
C ILE A 107 -16.56 7.10 -8.64
N ASP A 108 -15.63 8.05 -8.49
CA ASP A 108 -14.30 8.05 -9.13
C ASP A 108 -13.15 7.48 -8.28
N GLY A 109 -13.47 6.66 -7.26
CA GLY A 109 -12.47 5.87 -6.57
C GLY A 109 -11.80 4.86 -7.51
N TRP A 110 -10.53 4.57 -7.29
CA TRP A 110 -9.83 3.55 -8.07
C TRP A 110 -8.86 2.74 -7.22
N VAL A 111 -8.55 1.55 -7.74
CA VAL A 111 -7.60 0.61 -7.17
C VAL A 111 -6.71 0.07 -8.30
N THR A 112 -5.41 0.04 -8.10
CA THR A 112 -4.48 -0.55 -9.07
C THR A 112 -4.52 -2.08 -9.00
N PRO A 113 -3.98 -2.79 -10.00
CA PRO A 113 -3.51 -4.16 -9.75
C PRO A 113 -2.46 -4.19 -8.63
N SER A 114 -2.18 -5.39 -8.13
CA SER A 114 -1.04 -5.60 -7.23
C SER A 114 0.28 -5.41 -7.98
N PHE A 115 1.24 -4.81 -7.28
CA PHE A 115 2.59 -4.59 -7.75
C PHE A 115 3.59 -5.22 -6.81
N ALA A 116 4.65 -5.72 -7.43
CA ALA A 116 5.72 -6.40 -6.74
C ALA A 116 6.84 -5.42 -6.31
N VAL A 117 7.11 -5.33 -5.01
CA VAL A 117 8.28 -4.66 -4.36
C VAL A 117 8.98 -5.56 -3.33
N ASN A 118 10.22 -5.28 -2.97
CA ASN A 118 10.94 -5.92 -1.85
C ASN A 118 11.44 -4.77 -0.97
N CYS A 119 10.57 -4.20 -0.17
CA CYS A 119 10.87 -2.98 0.59
C CYS A 119 10.77 -3.24 2.07
N GLU A 120 11.82 -2.91 2.82
CA GLU A 120 11.80 -3.04 4.27
C GLU A 120 10.91 -1.95 4.90
N LEU A 121 10.08 -2.33 5.88
CA LEU A 121 9.25 -1.38 6.63
C LEU A 121 10.08 -0.32 7.36
N GLU A 122 11.32 -0.66 7.73
CA GLU A 122 12.25 0.28 8.35
C GLU A 122 12.62 1.47 7.46
N LEU A 123 12.32 1.44 6.16
CA LEU A 123 12.53 2.59 5.27
C LEU A 123 11.55 3.74 5.55
N LEU A 124 10.46 3.48 6.28
CA LEU A 124 9.59 4.52 6.82
C LEU A 124 10.40 5.45 7.72
N ASN A 125 10.10 6.74 7.67
CA ASN A 125 10.76 7.77 8.48
C ASN A 125 12.28 7.97 8.24
N LYS A 126 12.88 7.35 7.21
CA LYS A 126 14.27 7.60 6.75
C LYS A 126 14.27 8.52 5.53
N LEU A 127 15.21 9.45 5.38
CA LEU A 127 15.24 10.46 4.30
C LEU A 127 16.49 10.36 3.42
#